data_AF-A0A7X7A3Q2-F1
#
_entry.id   AF-A0A7X7A3Q2-F1
#
_cell.length_a   1.000
_cell.length_b   1.000
_cell.length_c   1.000
_cell.angle_alpha   90.00
_cell.angle_beta   90.00
_cell.angle_gamma   90.00
#
_symmetry.space_group_name_H-M   'P 1'
#
loop_
_entity.id
_entity.type
_entity.pdbx_description
1 polymer ?
#
loop_
_entity_poly.entity_id
_entity_poly.type
_entity_poly.pdbx_seq_one_letter_code
_entity_poly.pdbx_strand_id
1 'polypeptide(L)'
;NSVGVILQLVGFYYLFTALKTPVKTFYSEASLFVKIMGMFILASLLVKVLFQTFSVFPVVIEAAIQTRNFVVGFVHLLMLGVISGALLMFLSIEGFFVRRKGVIYLATALYISGFILSELLLFLQGLMSYFLWGAIPAFNLNMFIFSAFIVAGVFLFLLNTFGTFPGLFSEKIETDRHNK
;
A
#
# COMPACT_ATOMS: atom_id res chain seq x y z
N ASN A 1 19.93 -10.63 10.47
CA ASN A 1 19.02 -10.79 9.31
C ASN A 1 18.48 -12.20 9.14
N SER A 2 19.31 -13.25 9.12
CA SER A 2 18.88 -14.60 8.73
C SER A 2 17.73 -15.20 9.58
N VAL A 3 17.80 -15.09 10.91
CA VAL A 3 16.71 -15.56 11.80
C VAL A 3 15.40 -14.81 11.53
N GLY A 4 15.48 -13.48 11.34
CA GLY A 4 14.31 -12.65 11.02
C GLY A 4 13.66 -13.02 9.69
N VAL A 5 14.46 -13.41 8.69
CA VAL A 5 13.96 -13.87 7.38
C VAL A 5 13.22 -15.19 7.51
N ILE A 6 13.75 -16.15 8.28
CA ILE A 6 13.09 -17.43 8.55
C ILE A 6 11.75 -17.18 9.25
N LEU A 7 11.74 -16.39 10.33
CA LEU A 7 10.52 -16.04 11.06
C LEU A 7 9.49 -15.34 10.16
N GLN A 8 9.95 -14.44 9.29
CA GLN A 8 9.09 -13.76 8.33
C GLN A 8 8.47 -14.74 7.32
N LEU A 9 9.25 -15.68 6.77
CA LEU A 9 8.74 -16.67 5.81
C LEU A 9 7.70 -17.59 6.46
N VAL A 10 7.95 -18.01 7.70
CA VAL A 10 6.98 -18.77 8.51
C VAL A 10 5.71 -17.96 8.73
N GLY A 11 5.83 -16.70 9.16
CA GLY A 11 4.68 -15.81 9.34
C GLY A 11 3.89 -15.58 8.05
N PHE A 12 4.58 -15.40 6.92
CA PHE A 12 3.95 -15.25 5.60
C PHE A 12 3.21 -16.52 5.17
N TYR A 13 3.77 -17.71 5.44
CA TYR A 13 3.11 -18.98 5.18
C TYR A 13 1.81 -19.15 6.00
N TYR A 14 1.85 -18.82 7.29
CA TYR A 14 0.65 -18.84 8.14
C TYR A 14 -0.38 -17.82 7.67
N LEU A 15 0.03 -16.59 7.34
CA LEU A 15 -0.86 -15.57 6.80
C LEU A 15 -1.54 -16.04 5.50
N PHE A 16 -0.77 -16.57 4.56
CA PHE A 16 -1.29 -17.06 3.28
C PHE A 16 -2.31 -18.18 3.47
N THR A 17 -2.03 -19.12 4.38
CA THR A 17 -2.93 -20.23 4.70
C THR A 17 -4.20 -19.74 5.40
N ALA A 18 -4.07 -18.82 6.37
CA ALA A 18 -5.19 -18.24 7.10
C ALA A 18 -6.11 -17.42 6.19
N LEU A 19 -5.56 -16.76 5.17
CA LEU A 19 -6.32 -15.93 4.25
C LEU A 19 -7.09 -16.77 3.21
N LYS A 20 -6.58 -17.92 2.75
CA LYS A 20 -7.13 -18.67 1.61
C LYS A 20 -8.64 -18.95 1.69
N THR A 21 -9.13 -19.35 2.86
CA THR A 21 -10.55 -19.71 3.09
C THR A 21 -11.46 -18.48 3.21
N PRO A 22 -11.24 -17.55 4.16
CA PRO A 22 -12.11 -16.38 4.33
C PRO A 22 -12.06 -15.43 3.13
N VAL A 23 -10.91 -15.32 2.45
CA VAL A 23 -10.74 -14.43 1.30
C VAL A 23 -11.63 -14.82 0.12
N LYS A 24 -11.83 -16.13 -0.12
CA LYS A 24 -12.65 -16.60 -1.23
C LYS A 24 -14.12 -16.19 -1.04
N THR A 25 -14.64 -16.35 0.17
CA THR A 25 -16.02 -15.97 0.53
C THR A 25 -16.17 -14.45 0.66
N PHE A 26 -15.17 -13.76 1.18
CA PHE A 26 -15.19 -12.30 1.29
C PHE A 26 -15.17 -11.62 -0.08
N TYR A 27 -14.32 -12.08 -1.00
CA TYR A 27 -14.24 -11.49 -2.34
C TYR A 27 -15.43 -11.81 -3.25
N SER A 28 -16.27 -12.82 -2.97
CA SER A 28 -17.47 -13.00 -3.80
C SER A 28 -18.45 -11.84 -3.65
N GLU A 29 -18.53 -11.24 -2.46
CA GLU A 29 -19.47 -10.16 -2.15
C GLU A 29 -18.79 -8.78 -2.09
N ALA A 30 -17.46 -8.72 -2.05
CA ALA A 30 -16.72 -7.47 -1.99
C ALA A 30 -16.84 -6.62 -3.26
N SER A 31 -16.76 -5.29 -3.07
CA SER A 31 -16.69 -4.33 -4.17
C SER A 31 -15.40 -4.48 -4.98
N LEU A 32 -15.42 -4.01 -6.25
CA LEU A 32 -14.23 -4.02 -7.11
C LEU A 32 -13.05 -3.25 -6.49
N PHE A 33 -13.32 -2.14 -5.80
CA PHE A 33 -12.31 -1.38 -5.06
C PHE A 33 -11.58 -2.25 -4.03
N VAL A 34 -12.34 -2.97 -3.20
CA VAL A 34 -11.80 -3.83 -2.14
C VAL A 34 -10.95 -4.96 -2.73
N LYS A 35 -11.35 -5.52 -3.89
CA LYS A 35 -10.55 -6.52 -4.63
C LYS A 35 -9.23 -5.96 -5.12
N ILE A 36 -9.25 -4.77 -5.74
CA ILE A 36 -8.05 -4.11 -6.26
C ILE A 36 -7.10 -3.77 -5.11
N MET A 37 -7.59 -3.15 -4.04
CA MET A 37 -6.79 -2.81 -2.86
C MET A 37 -6.20 -4.05 -2.20
N GLY A 38 -7.01 -5.10 -2.01
CA GLY A 38 -6.52 -6.33 -1.40
C GLY A 38 -5.44 -7.01 -2.23
N MET A 39 -5.58 -7.04 -3.57
CA MET A 39 -4.51 -7.52 -4.46
C MET A 39 -3.26 -6.65 -4.37
N PHE A 40 -3.42 -5.32 -4.33
CA PHE A 40 -2.32 -4.37 -4.17
C PHE A 40 -1.53 -4.56 -2.86
N ILE A 41 -2.24 -4.74 -1.74
CA ILE A 41 -1.65 -5.00 -0.41
C ILE A 41 -0.86 -6.31 -0.44
N LEU A 42 -1.46 -7.39 -0.95
CA LEU A 42 -0.81 -8.69 -1.03
C LEU A 42 0.41 -8.66 -1.95
N ALA A 43 0.33 -7.97 -3.09
CA ALA A 43 1.46 -7.78 -3.99
C ALA A 43 2.59 -7.00 -3.32
N SER A 44 2.29 -5.89 -2.64
CA SER A 44 3.28 -5.09 -1.91
C SER A 44 3.95 -5.89 -0.79
N LEU A 45 3.18 -6.68 -0.05
CA LEU A 45 3.70 -7.57 0.98
C LEU A 45 4.61 -8.65 0.40
N LEU A 46 4.21 -9.26 -0.72
CA LEU A 46 5.02 -10.28 -1.40
C LEU A 46 6.36 -9.69 -1.86
N VAL A 47 6.35 -8.54 -2.54
CA VAL A 47 7.57 -7.87 -2.99
C VAL A 47 8.47 -7.54 -1.80
N LYS A 48 7.90 -7.02 -0.69
CA LYS A 48 8.65 -6.77 0.54
C LYS A 48 9.30 -8.05 1.10
N VAL A 49 8.57 -9.16 1.11
CA VAL A 49 9.09 -10.45 1.61
C VAL A 49 10.23 -10.96 0.73
N LEU A 50 10.13 -10.81 -0.59
CA LEU A 50 11.19 -11.15 -1.54
C LEU A 50 12.46 -10.32 -1.29
N PHE A 51 12.34 -8.99 -1.19
CA PHE A 51 13.48 -8.12 -0.88
C PHE A 51 14.15 -8.48 0.45
N GLN A 52 13.35 -8.74 1.48
CA GLN A 52 13.88 -9.16 2.78
C GLN A 52 14.58 -10.53 2.71
N THR A 53 14.10 -11.43 1.87
CA THR A 53 14.75 -12.74 1.67
C THR A 53 16.08 -12.59 0.95
N PHE A 54 16.15 -11.71 -0.07
CA PHE A 54 17.39 -11.41 -0.76
C PHE A 54 18.42 -10.67 0.11
N SER A 55 17.97 -9.92 1.13
CA SER A 55 18.88 -9.26 2.07
C SER A 55 19.63 -10.20 3.03
N VAL A 56 19.46 -11.53 2.89
CA VAL A 56 20.36 -12.52 3.51
C VAL A 56 21.71 -12.55 2.80
N PHE A 57 21.75 -12.27 1.49
CA PHE A 57 22.98 -12.27 0.72
C PHE A 57 23.79 -10.99 0.98
N PRO A 58 25.10 -11.10 1.28
CA PRO A 58 25.93 -9.94 1.59
C PRO A 58 25.99 -8.92 0.44
N VAL A 59 26.00 -9.39 -0.81
CA VAL A 59 25.97 -8.55 -2.02
C VAL A 59 24.78 -7.58 -2.02
N VAL A 60 23.61 -8.04 -1.57
CA VAL A 60 22.38 -7.22 -1.53
C VAL A 60 22.41 -6.22 -0.38
N ILE A 61 22.99 -6.62 0.76
CA ILE A 61 23.18 -5.71 1.90
C ILE A 61 24.14 -4.57 1.51
N GLU A 62 25.26 -4.90 0.86
CA GLU A 62 26.21 -3.90 0.37
C GLU A 62 25.56 -2.92 -0.62
N ALA A 63 24.78 -3.44 -1.58
CA ALA A 63 24.03 -2.61 -2.51
C ALA A 63 23.05 -1.66 -1.81
N ALA A 64 22.31 -2.16 -0.80
CA ALA A 64 21.35 -1.37 -0.04
C ALA A 64 22.00 -0.32 0.87
N ILE A 65 23.16 -0.65 1.47
CA ILE A 65 23.90 0.29 2.33
C ILE A 65 24.57 1.39 1.50
N GLN A 66 25.14 1.03 0.35
CA GLN A 66 25.76 2.01 -0.56
C GLN A 66 24.73 2.95 -1.19
N THR A 67 23.49 2.49 -1.37
CA THR A 67 22.44 3.27 -2.03
C THR A 67 21.18 3.37 -1.17
N ARG A 68 21.05 4.51 -0.46
CA ARG A 68 19.91 4.80 0.44
C ARG A 68 18.53 4.57 -0.20
N ASN A 69 18.41 4.74 -1.51
CA ASN A 69 17.15 4.62 -2.23
C ASN A 69 16.53 3.21 -2.14
N PHE A 70 17.34 2.14 -2.07
CA PHE A 70 16.82 0.78 -1.85
C PHE A 70 16.15 0.63 -0.48
N VAL A 71 16.78 1.18 0.56
CA VAL A 71 16.23 1.14 1.92
C VAL A 71 14.94 1.94 2.00
N VAL A 72 14.92 3.12 1.37
CA VAL A 72 13.72 3.97 1.32
C VAL A 72 12.57 3.21 0.63
N GLY A 73 12.79 2.63 -0.55
CA GLY A 73 11.74 1.90 -1.27
C GLY A 73 11.25 0.66 -0.51
N PHE A 74 12.16 -0.06 0.16
CA PHE A 74 11.79 -1.17 1.04
C PHE A 74 10.83 -0.76 2.16
N VAL A 75 11.06 0.40 2.80
CA VAL A 75 10.16 0.93 3.84
C VAL A 75 8.82 1.35 3.24
N HIS A 76 8.80 1.92 2.04
CA HIS A 76 7.57 2.36 1.37
C HIS A 76 6.64 1.19 1.04
N LEU A 77 7.18 0.05 0.62
CA LEU A 77 6.38 -1.17 0.37
C LEU A 77 5.53 -1.55 1.59
N LEU A 78 6.06 -1.42 2.80
CA LEU A 78 5.32 -1.70 4.03
C LEU A 78 4.40 -0.54 4.43
N MET A 79 4.94 0.68 4.53
CA MET A 79 4.21 1.82 5.07
C MET A 79 3.10 2.29 4.14
N LEU A 80 3.44 2.60 2.88
CA LEU A 80 2.46 3.04 1.90
C LEU A 80 1.73 1.83 1.31
N GLY A 81 2.44 0.81 0.82
CA GLY A 81 1.81 -0.32 0.13
C GLY A 81 0.86 -1.14 1.02
N VAL A 82 1.36 -1.62 2.16
CA VAL A 82 0.59 -2.51 3.04
C VAL A 82 -0.27 -1.74 4.03
N ILE A 83 0.32 -0.87 4.87
CA ILE A 83 -0.40 -0.24 5.99
C ILE A 83 -1.43 0.77 5.47
N SER A 84 -1.03 1.74 4.64
CA SER A 84 -1.99 2.72 4.10
C SER A 84 -3.01 2.07 3.16
N GLY A 85 -2.59 1.11 2.32
CA GLY A 85 -3.51 0.34 1.49
C GLY A 85 -4.58 -0.40 2.31
N ALA A 86 -4.18 -1.08 3.38
CA ALA A 86 -5.09 -1.78 4.29
C ALA A 86 -6.04 -0.82 5.00
N LEU A 87 -5.56 0.35 5.42
CA LEU A 87 -6.40 1.37 6.03
C LEU A 87 -7.48 1.87 5.06
N LEU A 88 -7.11 2.18 3.81
CA LEU A 88 -8.08 2.61 2.78
C LEU A 88 -9.08 1.50 2.44
N MET A 89 -8.63 0.25 2.34
CA MET A 89 -9.51 -0.91 2.15
C MET A 89 -10.50 -1.03 3.31
N PHE A 90 -10.03 -0.93 4.55
CA PHE A 90 -10.85 -1.00 5.76
C PHE A 90 -11.92 0.11 5.80
N LEU A 91 -11.53 1.36 5.53
CA LEU A 91 -12.48 2.49 5.45
C LEU A 91 -13.60 2.23 4.42
N SER A 92 -13.28 1.56 3.30
CA SER A 92 -14.31 1.21 2.31
C SER A 92 -15.25 0.12 2.78
N ILE A 93 -14.76 -0.85 3.56
CA ILE A 93 -15.57 -1.96 4.08
C ILE A 93 -16.56 -1.43 5.11
N GLU A 94 -16.12 -0.51 5.97
CA GLU A 94 -16.95 0.18 6.96
C GLU A 94 -17.90 1.23 6.35
N GLY A 95 -17.94 1.35 5.01
CA GLY A 95 -18.92 2.19 4.33
C GLY A 95 -18.62 3.70 4.38
N PHE A 96 -17.40 4.13 4.71
CA PHE A 96 -17.07 5.57 4.78
C PHE A 96 -17.11 6.28 3.41
N PHE A 97 -16.95 5.56 2.31
CA PHE A 97 -16.96 6.12 0.96
C PHE A 97 -18.36 6.04 0.32
N VAL A 98 -19.19 7.07 0.54
CA VAL A 98 -20.63 6.99 0.20
C VAL A 98 -20.99 7.71 -1.10
N ARG A 99 -20.18 8.68 -1.54
CA ARG A 99 -20.77 9.75 -2.36
C ARG A 99 -20.61 9.61 -3.87
N ARG A 100 -19.48 9.08 -4.36
CA ARG A 100 -19.19 9.01 -5.82
C ARG A 100 -18.25 7.87 -6.19
N LYS A 101 -18.78 6.78 -6.75
CA LYS A 101 -17.98 5.62 -7.21
C LYS A 101 -16.85 6.00 -8.17
N GLY A 102 -17.11 6.91 -9.13
CA GLY A 102 -16.09 7.36 -10.09
C GLY A 102 -14.89 8.07 -9.43
N VAL A 103 -15.12 8.87 -8.39
CA VAL A 103 -14.06 9.56 -7.64
C VAL A 103 -13.19 8.55 -6.88
N ILE A 104 -13.79 7.51 -6.31
CA ILE A 104 -13.06 6.43 -5.61
C ILE A 104 -12.14 5.68 -6.59
N TYR A 105 -12.62 5.34 -7.78
CA TYR A 105 -11.79 4.69 -8.79
C TYR A 105 -10.65 5.58 -9.28
N LEU A 106 -10.91 6.88 -9.50
CA LEU A 106 -9.86 7.84 -9.84
C LEU A 106 -8.82 8.00 -8.72
N ALA A 107 -9.28 8.13 -7.47
CA ALA A 107 -8.42 8.20 -6.29
C ALA A 107 -7.53 6.96 -6.15
N THR A 108 -8.13 5.78 -6.38
CA THR A 108 -7.43 4.49 -6.40
C THR A 108 -6.36 4.44 -7.48
N ALA A 109 -6.71 4.86 -8.71
CA ALA A 109 -5.77 4.86 -9.82
C ALA A 109 -4.60 5.82 -9.58
N LEU A 110 -4.85 7.03 -9.06
CA LEU A 110 -3.80 7.99 -8.71
C LEU A 110 -2.90 7.49 -7.58
N TYR A 111 -3.50 6.91 -6.54
CA TYR A 111 -2.75 6.37 -5.41
C TYR A 111 -1.84 5.21 -5.83
N ILE A 112 -2.40 4.20 -6.52
CA ILE A 112 -1.62 3.03 -6.97
C ILE A 112 -0.56 3.43 -7.99
N SER A 113 -0.91 4.26 -8.98
CA SER A 113 0.06 4.68 -10.00
C SER A 113 1.17 5.54 -9.40
N GLY A 114 0.85 6.49 -8.52
CA GLY A 114 1.85 7.29 -7.82
C GLY A 114 2.82 6.43 -7.02
N PHE A 115 2.31 5.43 -6.29
CA PHE A 115 3.12 4.48 -5.53
C PHE A 115 3.99 3.60 -6.43
N ILE A 116 3.42 2.98 -7.47
CA ILE A 116 4.20 2.12 -8.38
C ILE A 116 5.30 2.92 -9.06
N LEU A 117 4.99 4.14 -9.52
CA LEU A 117 5.96 5.00 -10.19
C LEU A 117 7.06 5.48 -9.23
N SER A 118 6.71 5.87 -7.99
CA SER A 118 7.71 6.26 -6.99
C SER A 118 8.63 5.10 -6.64
N GLU A 119 8.07 3.90 -6.44
CA GLU A 119 8.88 2.74 -6.09
C GLU A 119 9.78 2.28 -7.24
N LEU A 120 9.25 2.20 -8.45
CA LEU A 120 10.07 1.88 -9.62
C LEU A 120 11.22 2.88 -9.79
N LEU A 121 10.96 4.17 -9.58
CA LEU A 121 11.99 5.20 -9.68
C LEU A 121 13.04 5.07 -8.56
N LEU A 122 12.64 4.74 -7.32
CA LEU A 122 13.56 4.51 -6.20
C LEU A 122 14.45 3.30 -6.45
N PHE A 123 13.85 2.18 -6.86
CA PHE A 123 14.57 0.95 -7.15
C PHE A 123 15.50 1.10 -8.35
N LEU A 124 15.06 1.79 -9.42
CA LEU A 124 15.88 2.03 -10.61
C LEU A 124 17.07 2.93 -10.28
N GLN A 125 16.86 4.04 -9.54
CA GLN A 125 17.95 4.91 -9.10
C GLN A 125 18.92 4.17 -8.17
N GLY A 126 18.41 3.31 -7.28
CA GLY A 126 19.24 2.43 -6.44
C GLY A 126 20.14 1.53 -7.29
N LEU A 127 19.56 0.88 -8.31
CA LEU A 127 20.28 -0.03 -9.19
C LEU A 127 21.35 0.69 -10.02
N MET A 128 21.01 1.84 -10.63
CA MET A 128 21.96 2.64 -11.39
C MET A 128 23.12 3.14 -10.53
N SER A 129 22.83 3.55 -9.29
CA SER A 129 23.86 4.01 -8.35
C SER A 129 24.78 2.87 -7.92
N TYR A 130 24.27 1.64 -7.78
CA TYR A 130 25.07 0.46 -7.46
C TYR A 130 26.02 0.07 -8.59
N PHE A 131 25.55 0.09 -9.85
CA PHE A 131 26.39 -0.21 -11.02
C PHE A 131 27.24 0.99 -11.49
N LEU A 132 27.20 2.12 -10.78
CA LEU A 132 27.89 3.36 -11.16
C LEU A 132 27.49 3.87 -12.57
N TRP A 133 26.26 3.59 -13.02
CA TRP A 133 25.72 4.04 -14.31
C TRP A 133 25.28 5.52 -14.31
N GLY A 134 25.60 6.25 -13.24
CA GLY A 134 25.19 7.64 -13.03
C GLY A 134 23.83 7.77 -12.35
N ALA A 135 23.28 8.98 -12.38
CA ALA A 135 22.00 9.31 -11.77
C ALA A 135 20.94 9.61 -12.83
N ILE A 136 19.69 9.30 -12.53
CA ILE A 136 18.55 9.63 -13.38
C ILE A 136 18.40 11.16 -13.43
N PRO A 137 18.34 11.75 -14.64
CA PRO A 137 18.08 13.18 -14.80
C PRO A 137 16.80 13.60 -14.09
N ALA A 138 16.82 14.74 -13.40
CA ALA A 138 15.67 15.30 -12.69
C ALA A 138 14.99 14.33 -11.69
N PHE A 139 15.74 13.40 -11.09
CA PHE A 139 15.24 12.40 -10.13
C PHE A 139 14.33 13.02 -9.05
N ASN A 140 14.77 14.09 -8.39
CA ASN A 140 14.01 14.74 -7.32
C ASN A 140 12.68 15.33 -7.81
N LEU A 141 12.66 15.89 -9.03
CA LEU A 141 11.45 16.44 -9.62
C LEU A 141 10.46 15.33 -9.99
N ASN A 142 10.94 14.25 -10.60
CA ASN A 142 10.11 13.09 -10.92
C ASN A 142 9.53 12.44 -9.65
N MET A 143 10.35 12.30 -8.60
CA MET A 143 9.90 11.84 -7.29
C MET A 143 8.80 12.73 -6.70
N PHE A 144 8.96 14.04 -6.80
CA PHE A 144 7.97 15.00 -6.33
C PHE A 144 6.65 14.82 -7.08
N ILE A 145 6.68 14.69 -8.42
CA ILE A 145 5.49 14.51 -9.25
C ILE A 145 4.76 13.20 -8.89
N PHE A 146 5.48 12.08 -8.76
CA PHE A 146 4.87 10.79 -8.42
C PHE A 146 4.31 10.78 -7.00
N SER A 147 5.00 11.41 -6.05
CA SER A 147 4.50 11.59 -4.68
C SER A 147 3.25 12.48 -4.66
N ALA A 148 3.18 13.51 -5.50
CA ALA A 148 2.00 14.35 -5.63
C ALA A 148 0.77 13.57 -6.11
N PHE A 149 0.94 12.53 -6.94
CA PHE A 149 -0.16 11.66 -7.34
C PHE A 149 -0.73 10.87 -6.16
N ILE A 150 0.15 10.37 -5.28
CA ILE A 150 -0.25 9.68 -4.05
C ILE A 150 -1.08 10.65 -3.18
N VAL A 151 -0.55 11.85 -2.94
CA VAL A 151 -1.23 12.88 -2.13
C VAL A 151 -2.57 13.28 -2.75
N ALA A 152 -2.63 13.47 -4.06
CA ALA A 152 -3.87 13.78 -4.77
C ALA A 152 -4.90 12.65 -4.64
N GLY A 153 -4.47 11.38 -4.76
CA GLY A 153 -5.33 10.22 -4.54
C GLY A 153 -5.93 10.18 -3.14
N VAL A 154 -5.09 10.35 -2.11
CA VAL A 154 -5.54 10.42 -0.70
C VAL A 154 -6.48 11.59 -0.47
N PHE A 155 -6.20 12.75 -1.04
CA PHE A 155 -7.06 13.92 -0.94
C PHE A 155 -8.45 13.67 -1.55
N LEU A 156 -8.53 12.99 -2.69
CA LEU A 156 -9.81 12.61 -3.28
C LEU A 156 -10.58 11.59 -2.44
N PHE A 157 -9.88 10.63 -1.79
CA PHE A 157 -10.53 9.75 -0.80
C PHE A 157 -11.14 10.56 0.34
N LEU A 158 -10.39 11.53 0.90
CA LEU A 158 -10.88 12.39 1.98
C LEU A 158 -12.12 13.20 1.56
N LEU A 159 -12.09 13.83 0.38
CA LEU A 159 -13.24 14.56 -0.17
C LEU A 159 -14.48 13.68 -0.33
N ASN A 160 -14.30 12.38 -0.62
CA ASN A 160 -15.41 11.44 -0.70
C ASN A 160 -16.01 11.13 0.68
N THR A 161 -15.19 11.17 1.73
CA THR A 161 -15.57 10.81 3.11
C THR A 161 -16.21 11.95 3.90
N PHE A 162 -15.88 13.22 3.64
CA PHE A 162 -16.40 14.37 4.43
C PHE A 162 -17.93 14.49 4.45
N GLY A 163 -18.63 13.89 3.48
CA GLY A 163 -20.09 13.82 3.48
C GLY A 163 -20.71 12.80 4.43
N THR A 164 -19.93 11.83 4.89
CA THR A 164 -20.40 10.64 5.62
C THR A 164 -20.29 10.81 7.13
N PHE A 165 -19.31 11.60 7.60
CA PHE A 165 -19.05 11.82 9.03
C PHE A 165 -20.26 12.33 9.84
N PRO A 166 -21.09 13.28 9.37
CA PRO A 166 -22.24 13.76 10.14
C PRO A 166 -23.36 12.71 10.32
N GLY A 167 -23.54 11.80 9.34
CA GLY A 167 -24.63 10.82 9.35
C GLY A 167 -24.38 9.64 10.29
N LEU A 168 -23.12 9.18 10.38
CA LEU A 168 -22.76 7.98 11.15
C LEU A 168 -22.95 8.15 12.66
N PHE A 169 -22.71 9.35 13.19
CA PHE A 169 -22.93 9.65 14.61
C PHE A 169 -24.42 9.80 14.93
N SER A 170 -25.24 10.28 14.00
CA SER A 170 -26.68 10.44 14.22
C SER A 170 -27.39 9.08 14.28
N GLU A 171 -27.09 8.18 13.35
CA GLU A 171 -27.73 6.86 13.25
C GLU A 171 -27.37 5.95 14.43
N LYS A 172 -26.12 5.99 14.90
CA LYS A 172 -25.69 5.21 16.08
C LYS A 172 -26.34 5.71 17.38
N ILE A 173 -26.54 7.02 17.53
CA ILE A 173 -27.25 7.60 18.69
C ILE A 173 -28.74 7.22 18.68
N GLU A 174 -29.36 7.14 17.51
CA GLU A 174 -30.78 6.82 17.38
C GLU A 174 -31.04 5.33 17.62
N THR A 175 -30.15 4.46 17.15
CA THR A 175 -30.21 3.01 17.39
C THR A 175 -29.99 2.66 18.87
N ASP A 176 -29.08 3.36 19.56
CA ASP A 176 -28.85 3.20 21.00
C ASP A 176 -29.99 3.78 21.87
N ARG A 177 -30.78 4.74 21.35
CA ARG A 177 -31.99 5.22 22.03
C ARG A 177 -33.18 4.28 21.88
N HIS A 178 -33.29 3.58 20.76
CA HIS A 178 -34.42 2.69 20.50
C HIS A 178 -34.30 1.33 21.22
N ASN A 179 -33.11 1.02 21.73
CA ASN A 179 -32.78 -0.22 22.43
C ASN A 179 -32.67 -0.05 23.97
N LYS A 180 -33.17 1.08 24.51
CA LYS A 180 -33.39 1.34 25.94
C LYS A 180 -34.87 1.53 26.21
#